data_AF-A0AAE1PFV5-F1
#
_entry.id   AF-A0AAE1PFV5-F1
#
_cell.length_a   1.000
_cell.length_b   1.000
_cell.length_c   1.000
_cell.angle_alpha   90.00
_cell.angle_beta   90.00
_cell.angle_gamma   90.00
#
_symmetry.space_group_name_H-M   'P 1'
#
loop_
_entity.id
_entity.type
_entity.pdbx_description
1 polymer ?
#
loop_
_entity_poly.entity_id
_entity_poly.type
_entity_poly.pdbx_seq_one_letter_code
_entity_poly.pdbx_strand_id
1 'polypeptide(L)'
;MEGSLPDLFSMLGEEENWAEGICPSNSLHLTDRCAWPHCNTACPKLLNPFTGEEMNFTELLKSFGLDMASVASALGIDIHTLNSMSNDELLHILTQ
;
A
#
# COMPACT_ATOMS: atom_id res chain seq x y z
N MET A 1 10.70 -53.47 -15.66
CA MET A 1 11.24 -52.15 -15.35
C MET A 1 10.13 -51.17 -15.59
N GLU A 2 9.48 -50.69 -14.54
CA GLU A 2 8.88 -49.34 -14.49
C GLU A 2 8.84 -48.99 -13.00
N GLY A 3 9.69 -48.06 -12.60
CA GLY A 3 9.67 -47.46 -11.28
C GLY A 3 8.58 -46.40 -11.27
N SER A 4 7.54 -46.61 -10.48
CA SER A 4 6.52 -45.58 -10.26
C SER A 4 7.13 -44.49 -9.40
N LEU A 5 7.26 -43.27 -9.94
CA LEU A 5 7.47 -42.08 -9.12
C LEU A 5 6.30 -41.99 -8.12
N PRO A 6 6.55 -41.69 -6.82
CA PRO A 6 5.47 -41.38 -5.91
C PRO A 6 4.81 -40.06 -6.30
N ASP A 7 3.48 -40.03 -6.22
CA ASP A 7 2.64 -38.86 -6.48
C ASP A 7 3.12 -37.63 -5.71
N LEU A 8 3.22 -36.51 -6.44
CA LEU A 8 3.54 -35.18 -5.91
C LEU A 8 2.62 -34.76 -4.75
N PHE A 9 1.44 -35.38 -4.67
CA PHE A 9 0.41 -35.17 -3.64
C PHE A 9 0.83 -35.65 -2.24
N SER A 10 1.87 -36.49 -2.12
CA SER A 10 2.38 -36.92 -0.79
C SER A 10 3.46 -36.02 -0.20
N MET A 11 3.96 -35.04 -0.98
CA MET A 11 5.00 -34.08 -0.51
C MET A 11 4.43 -32.71 -0.14
N LEU A 12 3.14 -32.46 -0.38
CA LEU A 12 2.46 -31.27 0.08
C LEU A 12 1.67 -31.64 1.33
N GLY A 13 2.38 -31.60 2.46
CA GLY A 13 1.77 -31.59 3.77
C GLY A 13 0.85 -30.37 3.91
N GLU A 14 -0.24 -30.61 4.65
CA GLU A 14 -1.19 -29.64 5.17
C GLU A 14 -1.93 -28.83 4.10
N GLU A 15 -3.23 -29.11 3.98
CA GLU A 15 -4.19 -28.14 3.47
C GLU A 15 -3.97 -26.81 4.20
N GLU A 16 -3.31 -25.87 3.52
CA GLU A 16 -3.34 -24.45 3.85
C GLU A 16 -4.80 -24.02 3.79
N ASN A 17 -5.44 -24.20 4.94
CA ASN A 17 -6.68 -23.59 5.34
C ASN A 17 -6.46 -22.08 5.15
N TRP A 18 -6.94 -21.53 4.03
CA TRP A 18 -7.13 -20.09 3.90
C TRP A 18 -8.21 -19.68 4.91
N ALA A 19 -7.85 -19.66 6.18
CA ALA A 19 -8.49 -18.84 7.17
C ALA A 19 -8.18 -17.40 6.78
N GLU A 20 -8.93 -16.88 5.82
CA GLU A 20 -9.07 -15.44 5.63
C GLU A 20 -9.33 -14.83 7.00
N GLY A 21 -8.54 -13.79 7.31
CA GLY A 21 -8.40 -13.20 8.63
C GLY A 21 -9.73 -12.89 9.31
N ILE A 22 -10.15 -13.75 10.23
CA ILE A 22 -11.20 -13.44 11.17
C ILE A 22 -10.62 -12.43 12.17
N CYS A 23 -10.84 -11.15 11.92
CA CYS A 23 -10.66 -10.14 12.96
C CYS A 23 -11.60 -10.50 14.13
N PRO A 24 -11.10 -10.64 15.37
CA PRO A 24 -11.93 -10.99 16.52
C PRO A 24 -13.12 -10.02 16.64
N SER A 25 -14.33 -10.56 16.80
CA SER A 25 -15.61 -9.82 16.79
C SER A 25 -15.78 -8.79 17.93
N ASN A 26 -14.79 -8.67 18.79
CA ASN A 26 -14.65 -7.73 19.91
C ASN A 26 -13.65 -6.60 19.63
N SER A 27 -13.05 -6.57 18.43
CA SER A 27 -12.39 -5.40 17.89
C SER A 27 -13.43 -4.50 17.21
N LEU A 28 -13.58 -3.26 17.65
CA LEU A 28 -14.25 -2.25 16.84
C LEU A 28 -13.40 -2.06 15.57
N HIS A 29 -13.86 -2.61 14.45
CA HIS A 29 -13.20 -2.48 13.16
C HIS A 29 -13.44 -1.07 12.60
N LEU A 30 -12.65 -0.11 13.09
CA LEU A 30 -12.64 1.26 12.59
C LEU A 30 -11.84 1.29 11.30
N THR A 31 -12.53 1.23 10.17
CA THR A 31 -11.91 1.37 8.85
C THR A 31 -12.03 2.81 8.38
N ASP A 32 -10.91 3.40 8.00
CA ASP A 32 -10.91 4.69 7.31
C ASP A 32 -11.54 4.51 5.91
N ARG A 33 -12.52 5.37 5.59
CA ARG A 33 -13.26 5.33 4.31
C ARG A 33 -12.65 6.26 3.28
N CYS A 34 -11.38 6.07 2.98
CA CYS A 34 -10.67 6.89 2.00
C CYS A 34 -9.88 6.00 1.04
N ALA A 35 -9.69 6.48 -0.19
CA ALA A 35 -8.89 5.78 -1.19
C ALA A 35 -7.38 6.00 -0.97
N TRP A 36 -7.00 6.96 -0.13
CA TRP A 36 -5.63 7.45 0.00
C TRP A 36 -4.94 7.00 1.29
N PRO A 37 -3.71 6.45 1.22
CA PRO A 37 -2.88 6.19 2.39
C PRO A 37 -2.70 7.44 3.26
N HIS A 38 -2.79 7.29 4.58
CA HIS A 38 -2.62 8.40 5.54
C HIS A 38 -3.64 9.55 5.39
N CYS A 39 -4.80 9.31 4.77
CA CYS A 39 -5.90 10.27 4.79
C CYS A 39 -6.34 10.64 6.23
N ASN A 40 -6.11 9.73 7.17
CA ASN A 40 -6.36 9.93 8.58
C ASN A 40 -5.10 10.51 9.23
N THR A 41 -5.18 11.78 9.61
CA THR A 41 -4.07 12.50 10.25
C THR A 41 -3.74 12.01 11.66
N ALA A 42 -4.57 11.13 12.24
CA ALA A 42 -4.25 10.46 13.49
C ALA A 42 -3.28 9.27 13.31
N CYS A 43 -3.12 8.77 12.08
CA CYS A 43 -2.19 7.69 11.80
C CYS A 43 -0.74 8.18 11.95
N PRO A 44 0.20 7.31 12.38
CA PRO A 44 1.61 7.65 12.37
C PRO A 44 2.09 7.91 10.95
N LYS A 45 3.15 8.72 10.82
CA LYS A 45 3.76 9.03 9.54
C LYS A 45 4.27 7.76 8.85
N LEU A 46 4.24 7.77 7.52
CA LEU A 46 4.76 6.69 6.71
C LEU A 46 6.29 6.65 6.85
N LEU A 47 6.81 5.44 7.03
CA LEU A 47 8.25 5.19 7.12
C LEU A 47 8.69 4.35 5.92
N ASN A 48 9.87 4.66 5.40
CA ASN A 48 10.53 3.83 4.42
C ASN A 48 10.93 2.49 5.07
N PRO A 49 10.51 1.33 4.55
CA PRO A 49 10.81 0.04 5.17
C PRO A 49 12.31 -0.33 5.12
N PHE A 50 13.09 0.31 4.25
CA PHE A 50 14.52 0.04 4.09
C PHE A 50 15.40 0.96 4.94
N THR A 51 15.03 2.24 5.10
CA THR A 51 15.82 3.22 5.86
C THR A 51 15.25 3.52 7.25
N GLY A 52 13.96 3.26 7.46
CA GLY A 52 13.24 3.65 8.68
C GLY A 52 12.94 5.14 8.78
N GLU A 53 13.29 5.93 7.76
CA GLU A 53 13.06 7.38 7.73
C GLU A 53 11.63 7.72 7.31
N GLU A 54 11.15 8.88 7.76
CA GLU A 54 9.85 9.40 7.33
C GLU A 54 9.83 9.60 5.81
N MET A 55 8.84 8.99 5.16
CA MET A 55 8.66 9.05 3.71
C MET A 55 7.63 10.12 3.36
N ASN A 56 7.97 10.93 2.36
CA ASN A 56 7.06 11.93 1.81
C ASN A 56 6.07 11.28 0.82
N PHE A 57 4.89 11.86 0.62
CA PHE A 57 3.91 11.32 -0.32
C PHE A 57 4.41 11.24 -1.76
N THR A 58 5.24 12.20 -2.20
CA THR A 58 5.85 12.15 -3.54
C THR A 58 6.81 10.97 -3.69
N GLU A 59 7.55 10.60 -2.63
CA GLU A 59 8.40 9.40 -2.63
C GLU A 59 7.56 8.13 -2.60
N LEU A 60 6.45 8.13 -1.85
CA LEU A 60 5.50 7.03 -1.85
C LEU A 60 4.92 6.79 -3.25
N LEU A 61 4.44 7.85 -3.91
CA LEU A 61 3.93 7.77 -5.28
C LEU A 61 4.98 7.17 -6.23
N LYS A 62 6.23 7.65 -6.14
CA LYS A 62 7.34 7.09 -6.92
C LYS A 62 7.62 5.64 -6.58
N SER A 63 7.50 5.24 -5.31
CA SER A 63 7.69 3.85 -4.87
C SER A 63 6.64 2.90 -5.46
N PHE A 64 5.45 3.40 -5.77
CA PHE A 64 4.41 2.66 -6.51
C PHE A 64 4.65 2.64 -8.03
N GLY A 65 5.76 3.20 -8.52
CA GLY A 65 6.08 3.26 -9.93
C GLY A 65 5.30 4.34 -10.70
N LEU A 66 4.69 5.30 -10.00
CA LEU A 66 4.00 6.40 -10.64
C LEU A 66 4.98 7.45 -11.14
N ASP A 67 4.85 7.81 -12.41
CA ASP A 67 5.57 8.92 -13.01
C ASP A 67 4.93 10.26 -12.58
N MET A 68 5.76 11.17 -12.06
CA MET A 68 5.25 12.43 -11.48
C MET A 68 4.69 13.37 -12.54
N ALA A 69 5.15 13.30 -13.80
CA ALA A 69 4.55 14.07 -14.88
C ALA A 69 3.14 13.58 -15.20
N SER A 70 2.95 12.26 -15.20
CA SER A 70 1.64 11.62 -15.40
C SER A 70 0.68 11.94 -14.25
N VAL A 71 1.17 11.91 -13.00
CA VAL A 71 0.37 12.33 -11.83
C VAL A 71 0.00 13.80 -11.89
N ALA A 72 0.95 14.68 -12.19
CA ALA A 72 0.70 16.12 -12.35
C ALA A 72 -0.35 16.38 -13.44
N SER A 73 -0.25 15.69 -14.58
CA SER A 73 -1.23 15.75 -15.66
C SER A 73 -2.62 15.25 -15.25
N ALA A 74 -2.71 14.18 -14.46
CA ALA A 74 -3.98 13.64 -13.98
C ALA A 74 -4.65 14.57 -12.95
N LEU A 75 -3.84 15.26 -12.14
CA LEU A 75 -4.31 16.24 -11.15
C LEU A 75 -4.54 17.64 -11.77
N GLY A 76 -4.14 17.86 -13.02
CA GLY A 76 -4.27 19.16 -13.69
C GLY A 76 -3.38 20.25 -13.10
N ILE A 77 -2.24 19.88 -12.49
CA ILE A 77 -1.27 20.79 -11.88
C ILE A 77 0.08 20.71 -12.57
N ASP A 78 0.91 21.73 -12.40
CA ASP A 78 2.27 21.73 -12.93
C ASP A 78 3.20 20.82 -12.10
N ILE A 79 4.16 20.18 -12.76
CA ILE A 79 5.10 19.24 -12.13
C ILE A 79 6.03 19.90 -11.12
N HIS A 80 6.44 21.16 -11.33
CA HIS A 80 7.22 21.89 -10.34
C HIS A 80 6.38 22.22 -9.12
N THR A 81 5.10 22.55 -9.35
CA THR A 81 4.16 22.78 -8.25
C THR A 81 3.98 21.50 -7.43
N LEU A 82 3.68 20.36 -8.07
CA LEU A 82 3.54 19.05 -7.42
C LEU A 82 4.79 18.68 -6.58
N ASN A 83 5.99 18.88 -7.12
CA ASN A 83 7.23 18.57 -6.41
C ASN A 83 7.56 19.54 -5.27
N SER A 84 6.94 20.71 -5.24
CA SER A 84 7.13 21.72 -4.19
C SER A 84 6.08 21.66 -3.09
N MET A 85 4.99 20.91 -3.28
CA MET A 85 3.90 20.82 -2.31
C MET A 85 4.34 20.12 -1.03
N SER A 86 3.84 20.62 0.09
CA SER A 86 3.93 19.94 1.37
C SER A 86 3.06 18.68 1.40
N ASN A 87 3.33 17.78 2.36
CA ASN A 87 2.54 16.56 2.51
C ASN A 87 1.05 16.87 2.75
N ASP A 88 0.72 17.91 3.53
CA ASP A 88 -0.66 18.29 3.83
C ASP A 88 -1.41 18.84 2.60
N GLU A 89 -0.76 19.69 1.81
CA GLU A 89 -1.34 20.23 0.57
C GLU A 89 -1.60 19.11 -0.44
N LEU A 90 -0.63 18.22 -0.60
CA LEU A 90 -0.74 17.09 -1.51
C LEU A 90 -1.84 16.13 -1.05
N LEU A 91 -1.93 15.83 0.24
CA LEU A 91 -3.00 15.00 0.80
C LEU A 91 -4.38 15.63 0.59
N HIS A 92 -4.51 16.94 0.77
CA HIS A 92 -5.77 17.64 0.52
C HIS A 92 -6.24 17.48 -0.93
N ILE A 93 -5.33 17.52 -1.91
CA ILE A 93 -5.67 17.34 -3.32
C ILE A 93 -6.02 15.88 -3.63
N LEU A 94 -5.31 14.94 -3.02
CA LEU A 94 -5.44 13.51 -3.28
C LEU A 94 -6.65 12.86 -2.61
N THR A 95 -7.21 13.49 -1.57
CA THR A 95 -8.35 12.96 -0.80
C THR A 95 -9.70 13.57 -1.19
N GLN A 96 -9.74 14.49 -2.17
CA GLN A 96 -10.98 15.06 -2.71
C GLN A 96 -11.72 14.13 -3.68
#